data_AF-A0A0B1S048-F1
#
_entry.id   AF-A0A0B1S048-F1
#
_cell.length_a   1.000
_cell.length_b   1.000
_cell.length_c   1.000
_cell.angle_alpha   90.00
_cell.angle_beta   90.00
_cell.angle_gamma   90.00
#
_symmetry.space_group_name_H-M   'P 1'
#
loop_
_entity.id
_entity.type
_entity.pdbx_description
1 polymer ?
#
loop_
_entity_poly.entity_id
_entity_poly.type
_entity_poly.pdbx_seq_one_letter_code
_entity_poly.pdbx_strand_id
1 'polypeptide(L)'
;MINSNYYGFDTLNEHPTHNQAARAANVTYTALQFRRQVERQEVTPVSGFSISPRTKVPFCTMQYERLFNSCRVPGEECDRFFHWDDAKHVAVYNRGCWFKVIVHNGKRMLEACELQHQYEAILKQEIEPVPVERHLAVLTAGERTHWAKTRRAYFRSGVNKTSLNDIERAAFVVILDDEEVSYDKNDPSKLDHWAQNLLHGKGYNRWFDKSFNLIISKNAHVGINTEHSWYVL
;
A
#
# COMPACT_ATOMS: atom_id res chain seq x y z
N MET A 1 6.25 9.12 10.30
CA MET A 1 4.91 8.79 9.75
C MET A 1 3.98 10.00 9.77
N ILE A 2 3.47 10.46 10.93
CA ILE A 2 2.39 11.48 10.97
C ILE A 2 2.79 12.81 10.30
N ASN A 3 4.07 13.18 10.38
CA ASN A 3 4.54 14.47 9.88
C ASN A 3 4.77 14.52 8.35
N SER A 4 4.61 13.40 7.63
CA SER A 4 4.96 13.34 6.21
C SER A 4 3.96 12.57 5.35
N ASN A 5 3.43 11.44 5.83
CA ASN A 5 2.54 10.62 5.03
C ASN A 5 1.18 11.30 4.88
N TYR A 6 0.56 11.09 3.73
CA TYR A 6 -0.79 11.58 3.45
C TYR A 6 -1.72 10.41 3.12
N TYR A 7 -3.01 10.68 3.11
CA TYR A 7 -4.03 9.69 2.81
C TYR A 7 -4.99 10.18 1.73
N GLY A 8 -5.72 9.24 1.14
CA GLY A 8 -6.74 9.53 0.12
C GLY A 8 -7.90 8.56 0.23
N PHE A 9 -9.09 9.05 -0.11
CA PHE A 9 -10.32 8.25 -0.22
C PHE A 9 -10.53 7.82 -1.67
N ASP A 10 -11.19 6.68 -1.84
CA ASP A 10 -11.72 6.24 -3.14
C ASP A 10 -13.04 6.98 -3.44
N THR A 11 -14.17 6.46 -2.97
CA THR A 11 -15.51 7.04 -3.11
C THR A 11 -16.19 7.15 -1.75
N LEU A 12 -16.79 8.30 -1.44
CA LEU A 12 -17.50 8.50 -0.16
C LEU A 12 -18.87 7.81 -0.13
N ASN A 13 -19.62 7.88 -1.24
CA ASN A 13 -21.02 7.45 -1.29
C ASN A 13 -21.26 6.17 -2.11
N GLU A 14 -20.32 5.81 -2.98
CA GLU A 14 -20.46 4.62 -3.82
C GLU A 14 -19.87 3.40 -3.12
N HIS A 15 -20.67 2.33 -3.07
CA HIS A 15 -20.28 1.04 -2.49
C HIS A 15 -20.45 -0.04 -3.56
N PRO A 16 -19.43 -0.27 -4.42
CA PRO A 16 -19.56 -1.23 -5.51
C PRO A 16 -19.76 -2.68 -5.04
N THR A 17 -19.31 -3.00 -3.83
CA THR A 17 -19.53 -4.29 -3.16
C THR A 17 -19.33 -4.12 -1.67
N HIS A 18 -19.87 -5.06 -0.86
CA HIS A 18 -19.55 -5.21 0.55
C HIS A 18 -18.60 -6.39 0.83
N ASN A 19 -18.16 -7.11 -0.21
CA ASN A 19 -17.21 -8.20 -0.07
C ASN A 19 -15.78 -7.65 -0.10
N GLN A 20 -15.11 -7.65 1.06
CA GLN A 20 -13.74 -7.17 1.23
C GLN A 20 -12.74 -7.86 0.29
N ALA A 21 -12.83 -9.18 0.14
CA ALA A 21 -11.91 -9.95 -0.72
C ALA A 21 -12.09 -9.58 -2.20
N ALA A 22 -13.34 -9.48 -2.65
CA ALA A 22 -13.66 -9.09 -4.01
C ALA A 22 -13.18 -7.67 -4.32
N ARG A 23 -13.34 -6.73 -3.38
CA ARG A 23 -12.83 -5.35 -3.54
C ARG A 23 -11.31 -5.32 -3.57
N ALA A 24 -10.66 -5.98 -2.62
CA ALA A 24 -9.20 -6.07 -2.56
C ALA A 24 -8.63 -6.62 -3.87
N ALA A 25 -9.23 -7.68 -4.41
CA ALA A 25 -8.82 -8.29 -5.67
C ALA A 25 -8.96 -7.35 -6.87
N ASN A 26 -10.11 -6.70 -7.02
CA ASN A 26 -10.36 -5.78 -8.13
C ASN A 26 -9.43 -4.58 -8.09
N VAL A 27 -9.26 -3.94 -6.93
CA VAL A 27 -8.37 -2.77 -6.83
C VAL A 27 -6.90 -3.16 -6.98
N THR A 28 -6.50 -4.32 -6.46
CA THR A 28 -5.14 -4.87 -6.71
C THR A 28 -4.92 -5.08 -8.20
N TYR A 29 -5.87 -5.73 -8.88
CA TYR A 29 -5.82 -5.98 -10.32
C TYR A 29 -5.71 -4.67 -11.12
N THR A 30 -6.57 -3.69 -10.83
CA THR A 30 -6.55 -2.37 -11.49
C THR A 30 -5.23 -1.63 -11.23
N ALA A 31 -4.71 -1.65 -10.02
CA ALA A 31 -3.42 -1.05 -9.69
C ALA A 31 -2.27 -1.69 -10.49
N LEU A 32 -2.28 -3.02 -10.65
CA LEU A 32 -1.28 -3.72 -11.47
C LEU A 32 -1.47 -3.48 -12.97
N GLN A 33 -2.70 -3.30 -13.46
CA GLN A 33 -2.94 -2.86 -14.83
C GLN A 33 -2.35 -1.46 -15.07
N PHE A 34 -2.56 -0.53 -14.13
CA PHE A 34 -1.97 0.80 -14.20
C PHE A 34 -0.44 0.73 -14.18
N ARG A 35 0.15 -0.07 -13.28
CA ARG A 35 1.59 -0.34 -13.27
C ARG A 35 2.10 -0.81 -14.63
N ARG A 36 1.41 -1.77 -15.27
CA ARG A 36 1.76 -2.27 -16.60
C ARG A 36 1.69 -1.18 -17.68
N GLN A 37 0.69 -0.30 -17.61
CA GLN A 37 0.61 0.84 -18.53
C GLN A 37 1.77 1.82 -18.33
N VAL A 38 2.18 2.07 -17.08
CA VAL A 38 3.36 2.90 -16.76
C VAL A 38 4.63 2.27 -17.33
N GLU A 39 4.87 0.98 -17.05
CA GLU A 39 6.04 0.23 -17.54
C GLU A 39 6.12 0.19 -19.07
N ARG A 40 4.97 0.15 -19.76
CA ARG A 40 4.88 0.14 -21.22
C ARG A 40 4.81 1.52 -21.86
N GLN A 41 4.84 2.58 -21.05
CA GLN A 41 4.67 3.96 -21.52
C GLN A 41 3.35 4.18 -22.29
N GLU A 42 2.32 3.42 -21.92
CA GLU A 42 0.96 3.50 -22.49
C GLU A 42 0.06 4.50 -21.75
N VAL A 43 0.54 5.06 -20.63
CA VAL A 43 -0.19 6.12 -19.90
C VAL A 43 -0.25 7.37 -20.76
N THR A 44 -1.47 7.79 -21.08
CA THR A 44 -1.68 9.03 -21.84
C THR A 44 -1.16 10.22 -21.02
N PRO A 45 -0.29 11.07 -21.59
CA PRO A 45 0.21 12.24 -20.89
C PRO A 45 -0.95 13.08 -20.36
N VAL A 46 -0.85 13.52 -19.10
CA VAL A 46 -1.84 14.41 -18.50
C VAL A 46 -1.72 15.77 -19.18
N SER A 47 -2.42 15.94 -20.31
CA SER A 47 -2.44 17.19 -21.11
C SER A 47 -3.64 18.09 -20.80
N GLY A 48 -4.51 17.66 -19.88
CA GLY A 48 -5.80 18.29 -19.58
C GLY A 48 -5.78 19.41 -18.54
N PHE A 49 -4.71 19.54 -17.75
CA PHE A 49 -4.55 20.58 -16.72
C PHE A 49 -3.84 21.82 -17.26
N SER A 50 -4.22 22.29 -18.46
CA SER A 50 -3.70 23.55 -18.97
C SER A 50 -4.62 24.71 -18.63
N ILE A 51 -4.02 25.80 -18.15
CA ILE A 51 -4.65 27.09 -17.88
C ILE A 51 -5.23 27.72 -19.17
N SER A 52 -4.86 27.20 -20.35
CA SER A 52 -5.39 27.66 -21.64
C SER A 52 -5.67 26.50 -22.60
N PRO A 53 -6.84 26.48 -23.28
CA PRO A 53 -7.18 25.47 -24.28
C PRO A 53 -6.23 25.43 -25.49
N ARG A 54 -5.30 26.40 -25.63
CA ARG A 54 -4.32 26.48 -26.72
C ARG A 54 -2.91 26.01 -26.38
N THR A 55 -2.61 25.70 -25.12
CA THR A 55 -1.25 25.31 -24.71
C THR A 55 -1.28 23.98 -23.99
N LYS A 56 -1.18 22.85 -24.71
CA LYS A 56 -1.02 21.54 -24.06
C LYS A 56 0.42 21.37 -23.59
N VAL A 57 0.73 21.83 -22.38
CA VAL A 57 2.04 21.57 -21.75
C VAL A 57 1.93 20.23 -21.02
N PRO A 58 2.68 19.18 -21.43
CA PRO A 58 2.68 17.92 -20.72
C PRO A 58 3.37 18.08 -19.36
N PHE A 59 2.80 17.51 -18.31
CA PHE A 59 3.46 17.39 -17.01
C PHE A 59 4.48 16.25 -17.00
N CYS A 60 5.52 16.39 -16.18
CA CYS A 60 6.47 15.31 -15.93
C CYS A 60 5.76 14.14 -15.22
N THR A 61 5.94 12.91 -15.74
CA THR A 61 5.33 11.69 -15.21
C THR A 61 6.31 10.76 -14.50
N MET A 62 7.55 11.20 -14.26
CA MET A 62 8.61 10.39 -13.63
C MET A 62 8.19 9.85 -12.25
N GLN A 63 7.26 10.54 -11.57
CA GLN A 63 6.69 10.09 -10.30
C GLN A 63 5.97 8.73 -10.44
N TYR A 64 5.32 8.45 -11.57
CA TYR A 64 4.58 7.20 -11.77
C TYR A 64 5.48 5.96 -11.78
N GLU A 65 6.72 6.09 -12.25
CA GLU A 65 7.69 4.98 -12.23
C GLU A 65 7.99 4.54 -10.79
N ARG A 66 8.07 5.49 -9.86
CA ARG A 66 8.37 5.23 -8.45
C ARG A 66 7.19 4.82 -7.60
N LEU A 67 5.96 4.86 -8.15
CA LEU A 67 4.75 4.50 -7.42
C LEU A 67 4.77 3.03 -7.00
N PHE A 68 5.25 2.14 -7.86
CA PHE A 68 5.29 0.71 -7.63
C PHE A 68 6.70 0.21 -7.35
N ASN A 69 6.78 -0.94 -6.68
CA ASN A 69 8.03 -1.64 -6.38
C ASN A 69 9.02 -0.76 -5.64
N SER A 70 8.52 0.14 -4.78
CA SER A 70 9.38 1.10 -4.10
C SER A 70 9.13 1.15 -2.61
N CYS A 71 10.18 1.43 -1.86
CA CYS A 71 10.13 1.54 -0.41
C CYS A 71 11.26 2.44 0.08
N ARG A 72 10.95 3.28 1.07
CA ARG A 72 11.92 4.05 1.81
C ARG A 72 12.57 3.16 2.88
N VAL A 73 13.87 2.94 2.78
CA VAL A 73 14.62 2.14 3.76
C VAL A 73 15.32 3.09 4.74
N PRO A 74 15.18 2.86 6.06
CA PRO A 74 15.78 3.73 7.07
C PRO A 74 17.32 3.66 7.04
N GLY A 75 17.96 4.82 7.20
CA GLY A 75 19.40 4.93 7.42
C GLY A 75 19.70 5.61 8.77
N GLU A 76 20.90 5.43 9.31
CA GLU A 76 21.28 6.06 10.59
C GLU A 76 21.39 7.59 10.50
N GLU A 77 21.80 8.10 9.34
CA GLU A 77 21.92 9.54 9.08
C GLU A 77 20.91 10.01 8.04
N CYS A 78 20.75 9.24 6.96
CA CYS A 78 19.87 9.57 5.86
C CYS A 78 19.20 8.30 5.32
N ASP A 79 17.89 8.38 5.14
CA ASP A 79 17.09 7.32 4.53
C ASP A 79 17.37 7.24 3.03
N ARG A 80 17.10 6.07 2.45
CA ARG A 80 17.27 5.84 1.02
C ARG A 80 15.97 5.36 0.42
N PHE A 81 15.61 5.96 -0.71
CA PHE A 81 14.49 5.47 -1.50
C PHE A 81 14.98 4.40 -2.48
N PHE A 82 14.42 3.21 -2.36
CA PHE A 82 14.72 2.12 -3.28
C PHE A 82 13.53 1.90 -4.21
N HIS A 83 13.86 1.71 -5.49
CA HIS A 83 12.96 1.26 -6.53
C HIS A 83 13.55 -0.03 -7.12
N TRP A 84 12.72 -1.06 -7.28
CA TRP A 84 13.15 -2.35 -7.79
C TRP A 84 12.42 -2.68 -9.10
N ASP A 85 13.19 -3.13 -10.08
CA ASP A 85 12.64 -3.73 -11.30
C ASP A 85 12.25 -5.17 -10.93
N ASP A 86 10.97 -5.56 -11.08
CA ASP A 86 10.48 -6.96 -11.06
C ASP A 86 9.55 -7.49 -9.94
N ALA A 87 8.89 -6.67 -9.13
CA ALA A 87 8.02 -7.24 -8.08
C ALA A 87 6.89 -8.12 -8.68
N LYS A 88 6.83 -9.39 -8.28
CA LYS A 88 5.82 -10.39 -8.71
C LYS A 88 4.79 -10.73 -7.64
N HIS A 89 4.80 -9.98 -6.53
CA HIS A 89 3.90 -10.16 -5.41
C HIS A 89 3.52 -8.83 -4.78
N VAL A 90 2.44 -8.85 -4.02
CA VAL A 90 2.07 -7.80 -3.07
C VAL A 90 2.22 -8.36 -1.65
N ALA A 91 2.57 -7.49 -0.71
CA ALA A 91 2.57 -7.84 0.70
C ALA A 91 1.20 -7.49 1.28
N VAL A 92 0.61 -8.41 2.05
CA VAL A 92 -0.73 -8.25 2.60
C VAL A 92 -0.65 -8.35 4.11
N TYR A 93 -1.22 -7.37 4.81
CA TYR A 93 -1.39 -7.43 6.25
C TYR A 93 -2.85 -7.74 6.58
N ASN A 94 -3.08 -8.74 7.43
CA ASN A 94 -4.41 -9.08 7.96
C ASN A 94 -4.26 -9.54 9.42
N ARG A 95 -4.99 -8.89 10.35
CA ARG A 95 -5.08 -9.26 11.78
C ARG A 95 -3.76 -9.55 12.51
N GLY A 96 -2.66 -8.90 12.09
CA GLY A 96 -1.34 -9.07 12.73
C GLY A 96 -0.41 -10.05 12.03
N CYS A 97 -0.82 -10.64 10.92
CA CYS A 97 0.00 -11.54 10.10
C CYS A 97 0.34 -10.88 8.76
N TRP A 98 1.56 -11.15 8.27
CA TRP A 98 2.01 -10.76 6.93
C TRP A 98 1.94 -11.94 5.96
N PHE A 99 1.35 -11.67 4.79
CA PHE A 99 1.19 -12.65 3.73
C PHE A 99 1.84 -12.13 2.44
N LYS A 100 2.29 -13.08 1.62
CA LYS A 100 2.80 -12.82 0.28
C LYS A 100 1.77 -13.32 -0.73
N VAL A 101 1.11 -12.39 -1.42
CA VAL A 101 0.16 -12.72 -2.48
C VAL A 101 0.86 -12.61 -3.82
N ILE A 102 0.91 -13.73 -4.55
CA ILE A 102 1.52 -13.76 -5.88
C ILE A 102 0.54 -13.10 -6.87
N VAL A 103 1.06 -12.25 -7.74
CA VAL A 103 0.25 -11.51 -8.73
C VAL A 103 0.58 -11.90 -10.17
N HIS A 104 1.58 -12.75 -10.38
CA HIS A 104 2.02 -13.20 -11.70
C HIS A 104 2.40 -14.68 -11.66
N ASN A 105 1.88 -15.49 -12.59
CA ASN A 105 2.13 -16.95 -12.63
C ASN A 105 3.33 -17.35 -13.52
N GLY A 106 4.12 -16.36 -13.96
CA GLY A 106 5.26 -16.54 -14.88
C GLY A 106 4.92 -16.37 -16.35
N LYS A 107 3.65 -16.52 -16.74
CA LYS A 107 3.17 -16.29 -18.12
C LYS A 107 2.33 -15.03 -18.25
N ARG A 108 1.42 -14.82 -17.29
CA ARG A 108 0.53 -13.67 -17.25
C ARG A 108 0.32 -13.18 -15.82
N MET A 109 -0.16 -11.96 -15.71
CA MET A 109 -0.74 -11.43 -14.49
C MET A 109 -1.99 -12.25 -14.13
N LEU A 110 -2.20 -12.45 -12.83
CA LEU A 110 -3.41 -13.09 -12.32
C LEU A 110 -4.63 -12.21 -12.57
N GLU A 111 -5.76 -12.83 -12.83
CA GLU A 111 -7.07 -12.19 -12.98
C GLU A 111 -7.64 -11.84 -11.60
N ALA A 112 -8.58 -10.89 -11.58
CA ALA A 112 -9.23 -10.47 -10.34
C ALA A 112 -9.88 -11.65 -9.59
N CYS A 113 -10.48 -12.62 -10.29
CA CYS A 113 -11.04 -13.81 -9.65
C CYS A 113 -9.97 -14.66 -8.96
N GLU A 114 -8.80 -14.85 -9.56
CA GLU A 114 -7.69 -15.62 -8.99
C GLU A 114 -7.09 -14.91 -7.76
N LEU A 115 -6.98 -13.58 -7.80
CA LEU A 115 -6.58 -12.77 -6.66
C LEU A 115 -7.63 -12.84 -5.53
N GLN A 116 -8.92 -12.83 -5.86
CA GLN A 116 -9.99 -12.94 -4.87
C GLN A 116 -9.90 -14.24 -4.09
N HIS A 117 -9.64 -15.37 -4.75
CA HIS A 117 -9.46 -16.66 -4.05
C HIS A 117 -8.33 -16.60 -3.03
N GLN A 118 -7.20 -15.94 -3.35
CA GLN A 118 -6.09 -15.75 -2.40
C GLN A 118 -6.49 -14.86 -1.22
N TYR A 119 -7.16 -13.74 -1.47
CA TYR A 119 -7.63 -12.84 -0.40
C TYR A 119 -8.69 -13.50 0.49
N GLU A 120 -9.61 -14.27 -0.09
CA GLU A 120 -10.58 -15.04 0.68
C GLU A 120 -9.91 -16.10 1.56
N ALA A 121 -8.87 -16.77 1.06
CA ALA A 121 -8.10 -17.72 1.86
C ALA A 121 -7.44 -17.02 3.05
N ILE A 122 -6.84 -15.83 2.84
CA ILE A 122 -6.23 -15.02 3.92
C ILE A 122 -7.28 -14.59 4.95
N LEU A 123 -8.47 -14.17 4.52
CA LEU A 123 -9.54 -13.72 5.43
C LEU A 123 -10.19 -14.86 6.21
N LYS A 124 -10.26 -16.06 5.63
CA LYS A 124 -10.81 -17.27 6.26
C LYS A 124 -9.79 -17.97 7.18
N GLN A 125 -8.50 -17.66 7.06
CA GLN A 125 -7.48 -18.24 7.92
C GLN A 125 -7.59 -17.72 9.35
N GLU A 126 -7.70 -18.66 10.29
CA GLU A 126 -7.58 -18.42 11.73
C GLU A 126 -6.15 -18.72 12.15
N ILE A 127 -5.25 -17.76 11.89
CA ILE A 127 -3.86 -17.84 12.34
C ILE A 127 -3.69 -16.91 13.54
N GLU A 128 -3.26 -17.47 14.66
CA GLU A 128 -2.81 -16.66 15.80
C GLU A 128 -1.48 -15.99 15.44
N PRO A 129 -1.43 -14.65 15.36
CA PRO A 129 -0.21 -13.95 15.00
C PRO A 129 0.84 -14.09 16.09
N VAL A 130 2.09 -14.24 15.68
CA VAL A 130 3.21 -14.12 16.62
C VAL A 130 3.17 -12.70 17.20
N PRO A 131 3.20 -12.49 18.54
CA PRO A 131 3.00 -11.17 19.13
C PRO A 131 3.93 -10.07 18.61
N VAL A 132 5.16 -10.45 18.23
CA VAL A 132 6.16 -9.54 17.65
C VAL A 132 5.82 -9.18 16.21
N GLU A 133 5.35 -10.14 15.41
CA GLU A 133 4.95 -9.92 14.01
C GLU A 133 3.78 -8.94 13.91
N ARG A 134 2.79 -9.09 14.81
CA ARG A 134 1.61 -8.21 14.89
C ARG A 134 1.98 -6.73 14.94
N HIS A 135 3.07 -6.40 15.63
CA HIS A 135 3.50 -5.02 15.84
C HIS A 135 4.70 -4.62 14.99
N LEU A 136 5.17 -5.47 14.07
CA LEU A 136 6.38 -5.23 13.29
C LEU A 136 6.37 -3.86 12.59
N ALA A 137 5.23 -3.48 12.02
CA ALA A 137 5.13 -2.25 11.24
C ALA A 137 5.24 -0.97 12.08
N VAL A 138 5.11 -1.06 13.42
CA VAL A 138 5.32 0.09 14.34
C VAL A 138 6.71 0.70 14.17
N LEU A 139 7.68 -0.12 13.77
CA LEU A 139 9.06 0.34 13.53
C LEU A 139 9.13 1.36 12.39
N THR A 140 8.23 1.26 11.39
CA THR A 140 8.12 2.23 10.29
C THR A 140 7.44 3.54 10.72
N ALA A 141 6.69 3.51 11.83
CA ALA A 141 6.01 4.68 12.39
C ALA A 141 6.92 5.53 13.30
N GLY A 142 7.92 4.89 13.93
CA GLY A 142 8.80 5.48 14.92
C GLY A 142 9.94 6.34 14.37
N GLU A 143 10.93 6.58 15.23
CA GLU A 143 12.13 7.37 14.91
C GLU A 143 13.05 6.62 13.93
N ARG A 144 13.60 7.35 12.95
CA ARG A 144 14.28 6.77 11.78
C ARG A 144 15.59 6.09 12.13
N THR A 145 16.39 6.71 13.00
CA THR A 145 17.67 6.17 13.48
C THR A 145 17.46 4.89 14.29
N HIS A 146 16.44 4.86 15.14
CA HIS A 146 16.02 3.70 15.91
C HIS A 146 15.61 2.58 14.96
N TRP A 147 14.79 2.87 13.95
CA TRP A 147 14.41 1.88 12.95
C TRP A 147 15.63 1.34 12.19
N ALA A 148 16.55 2.20 11.75
CA ALA A 148 17.78 1.78 11.08
C ALA A 148 18.64 0.85 11.96
N LYS A 149 18.80 1.17 13.24
CA LYS A 149 19.53 0.34 14.21
C LYS A 149 18.86 -1.01 14.45
N THR A 150 17.54 -1.02 14.64
CA THR A 150 16.74 -2.24 14.82
C THR A 150 16.80 -3.13 13.57
N ARG A 151 16.68 -2.53 12.37
CA ARG A 151 16.86 -3.22 11.08
C ARG A 151 18.24 -3.89 11.00
N ARG A 152 19.30 -3.18 11.36
CA ARG A 152 20.67 -3.73 11.40
C ARG A 152 20.79 -4.86 12.43
N ALA A 153 20.20 -4.74 13.61
CA ALA A 153 20.36 -5.74 14.67
C ALA A 153 19.62 -7.05 14.36
N TYR A 154 18.39 -6.98 13.84
CA TYR A 154 17.48 -8.14 13.81
C TYR A 154 17.10 -8.65 12.41
N PHE A 155 17.41 -7.91 11.34
CA PHE A 155 17.00 -8.23 9.96
C PHE A 155 18.19 -8.44 9.01
N ARG A 156 19.38 -8.73 9.57
CA ARG A 156 20.61 -8.94 8.80
C ARG A 156 20.73 -10.31 8.14
N SER A 157 20.07 -11.33 8.67
CA SER A 157 20.18 -12.72 8.22
C SER A 157 18.94 -13.55 8.58
N GLY A 158 18.86 -14.76 8.02
CA GLY A 158 17.81 -15.73 8.33
C GLY A 158 16.43 -15.31 7.82
N VAL A 159 15.40 -15.87 8.44
CA VAL A 159 13.99 -15.69 8.04
C VAL A 159 13.59 -14.22 8.09
N ASN A 160 13.98 -13.48 9.13
CA ASN A 160 13.65 -12.05 9.26
C ASN A 160 14.13 -11.22 8.06
N LYS A 161 15.35 -11.46 7.58
CA LYS A 161 15.87 -10.76 6.40
C LYS A 161 15.00 -11.05 5.17
N THR A 162 14.67 -12.32 4.96
CA THR A 162 13.85 -12.76 3.82
C THR A 162 12.45 -12.16 3.90
N SER A 163 11.79 -12.23 5.05
CA SER A 163 10.45 -11.69 5.26
C SER A 163 10.40 -10.16 5.09
N LEU A 164 11.37 -9.43 5.65
CA LEU A 164 11.45 -7.98 5.47
C LEU A 164 11.70 -7.61 4.00
N ASN A 165 12.59 -8.34 3.33
CA ASN A 165 12.85 -8.14 1.90
C ASN A 165 11.60 -8.41 1.04
N ASP A 166 10.77 -9.39 1.41
CA ASP A 166 9.50 -9.64 0.73
C ASP A 166 8.51 -8.47 0.92
N ILE A 167 8.46 -7.83 2.10
CA ILE A 167 7.62 -6.63 2.32
C ILE A 167 8.18 -5.43 1.55
N GLU A 168 9.48 -5.14 1.68
CA GLU A 168 10.14 -3.99 1.06
C GLU A 168 10.02 -4.07 -0.47
N ARG A 169 10.29 -5.24 -1.08
CA ARG A 169 10.28 -5.45 -2.54
C ARG A 169 8.89 -5.72 -3.15
N ALA A 170 7.83 -5.81 -2.35
CA ALA A 170 6.48 -5.99 -2.89
C ALA A 170 6.11 -4.87 -3.87
N ALA A 171 5.17 -5.10 -4.79
CA ALA A 171 4.72 -4.05 -5.71
C ALA A 171 4.10 -2.87 -4.93
N PHE A 172 3.30 -3.19 -3.93
CA PHE A 172 2.71 -2.30 -2.93
C PHE A 172 2.25 -3.16 -1.74
N VAL A 173 1.78 -2.50 -0.68
CA VAL A 173 1.21 -3.18 0.49
C VAL A 173 -0.30 -3.08 0.44
N VAL A 174 -1.00 -4.18 0.71
CA VAL A 174 -2.46 -4.22 0.88
C VAL A 174 -2.77 -4.48 2.34
N ILE A 175 -3.65 -3.68 2.92
CA ILE A 175 -4.12 -3.86 4.28
C ILE A 175 -5.57 -4.30 4.24
N LEU A 176 -5.83 -5.51 4.74
CA LEU A 176 -7.17 -5.98 5.01
C LEU A 176 -7.53 -5.56 6.42
N ASP A 177 -8.21 -4.43 6.53
CA ASP A 177 -8.58 -3.85 7.82
C ASP A 177 -9.81 -4.55 8.40
N ASP A 178 -9.81 -4.72 9.71
CA ASP A 178 -10.93 -5.32 10.45
C ASP A 178 -12.00 -4.30 10.85
N GLU A 179 -11.72 -3.01 10.64
CA GLU A 179 -12.65 -1.92 10.92
C GLU A 179 -13.62 -1.66 9.77
N GLU A 180 -14.85 -1.27 10.14
CA GLU A 180 -15.85 -0.74 9.22
C GLU A 180 -15.82 0.78 9.28
N VAL A 181 -15.90 1.42 8.12
CA VAL A 181 -15.88 2.88 7.98
C VAL A 181 -17.09 3.35 7.20
N SER A 182 -17.56 4.56 7.44
CA SER A 182 -18.72 5.09 6.72
C SER A 182 -18.65 6.60 6.62
N TYR A 183 -19.46 7.15 5.72
CA TYR A 183 -19.68 8.57 5.59
C TYR A 183 -21.15 8.88 5.89
N ASP A 184 -21.38 9.91 6.70
CA ASP A 184 -22.72 10.42 7.01
C ASP A 184 -22.66 11.94 7.04
N LYS A 185 -23.48 12.59 6.22
CA LYS A 185 -23.52 14.05 6.14
C LYS A 185 -23.98 14.69 7.45
N ASN A 186 -24.79 13.99 8.24
CA ASN A 186 -25.32 14.49 9.50
C ASN A 186 -24.41 14.18 10.70
N ASP A 187 -23.39 13.33 10.50
CA ASP A 187 -22.43 12.96 11.53
C ASP A 187 -20.99 13.01 10.98
N PRO A 188 -20.35 14.20 10.99
CA PRO A 188 -19.00 14.39 10.50
C PRO A 188 -17.95 13.51 11.20
N SER A 189 -18.22 13.06 12.43
CA SER A 189 -17.28 12.26 13.21
C SER A 189 -16.93 10.93 12.53
N LYS A 190 -17.85 10.38 11.72
CA LYS A 190 -17.60 9.16 10.94
C LYS A 190 -16.57 9.38 9.84
N LEU A 191 -16.60 10.54 9.18
CA LEU A 191 -15.59 10.90 8.18
C LEU A 191 -14.24 11.18 8.84
N ASP A 192 -14.23 11.85 10.00
CA ASP A 192 -13.02 12.10 10.77
C ASP A 192 -12.37 10.78 11.23
N HIS A 193 -13.17 9.84 11.73
CA HIS A 193 -12.71 8.50 12.09
C HIS A 193 -12.11 7.77 10.87
N TRP A 194 -12.79 7.82 9.73
CA TRP A 194 -12.28 7.19 8.50
C TRP A 194 -10.96 7.85 8.05
N ALA A 195 -10.88 9.18 8.06
CA ALA A 195 -9.65 9.93 7.77
C ALA A 195 -8.49 9.51 8.69
N GLN A 196 -8.73 9.44 9.99
CA GLN A 196 -7.73 9.02 10.99
C GLN A 196 -7.28 7.58 10.74
N ASN A 197 -8.22 6.67 10.44
CA ASN A 197 -7.89 5.28 10.13
C ASN A 197 -7.01 5.16 8.86
N LEU A 198 -7.25 5.97 7.85
CA LEU A 198 -6.40 5.99 6.64
C LEU A 198 -5.03 6.66 6.91
N LEU A 199 -4.98 7.69 7.73
CA LEU A 199 -3.75 8.42 8.04
C LEU A 199 -2.77 7.60 8.89
N HIS A 200 -3.24 6.97 9.96
CA HIS A 200 -2.36 6.25 10.90
C HIS A 200 -2.86 4.86 11.30
N GLY A 201 -4.14 4.55 11.09
CA GLY A 201 -4.73 3.29 11.55
C GLY A 201 -4.45 3.06 13.04
N LYS A 202 -4.02 1.84 13.39
CA LYS A 202 -3.63 1.45 14.76
C LYS A 202 -2.15 1.73 15.06
N GLY A 203 -1.42 2.37 14.14
CA GLY A 203 0.01 2.67 14.24
C GLY A 203 0.95 1.49 13.94
N TYR A 204 0.45 0.26 13.93
CA TYR A 204 1.22 -0.95 13.63
C TYR A 204 0.65 -1.78 12.46
N ASN A 205 -0.50 -1.40 11.91
CA ASN A 205 -1.20 -2.11 10.84
C ASN A 205 -0.98 -1.45 9.46
N ARG A 206 0.11 -0.71 9.26
CA ARG A 206 0.49 -0.03 8.02
C ARG A 206 2.00 -0.09 7.85
N TRP A 207 2.48 -0.27 6.63
CA TRP A 207 3.91 -0.14 6.32
C TRP A 207 4.20 1.26 5.82
N PHE A 208 4.49 2.19 6.72
CA PHE A 208 4.58 3.63 6.38
C PHE A 208 5.78 3.98 5.50
N ASP A 209 6.75 3.07 5.39
CA ASP A 209 7.89 3.16 4.50
C ASP A 209 7.56 2.76 3.05
N LYS A 210 6.42 2.10 2.80
CA LYS A 210 6.03 1.70 1.44
C LYS A 210 5.59 2.94 0.66
N SER A 211 5.89 2.98 -0.65
CA SER A 211 5.39 4.04 -1.54
C SER A 211 3.93 4.34 -1.28
N PHE A 212 3.08 3.30 -1.30
CA PHE A 212 1.72 3.38 -0.81
C PHE A 212 1.24 2.06 -0.18
N ASN A 213 0.29 2.19 0.74
CA ASN A 213 -0.53 1.14 1.31
C ASN A 213 -1.94 1.30 0.77
N LEU A 214 -2.49 0.24 0.19
CA LEU A 214 -3.89 0.16 -0.21
C LEU A 214 -4.70 -0.46 0.92
N ILE A 215 -5.60 0.33 1.53
CA ILE A 215 -6.35 -0.07 2.72
C ILE A 215 -7.76 -0.44 2.30
N ILE A 216 -8.17 -1.67 2.61
CA ILE A 216 -9.50 -2.20 2.33
C ILE A 216 -10.19 -2.48 3.66
N SER A 217 -11.18 -1.66 4.01
CA SER A 217 -11.99 -1.81 5.21
C SER A 217 -12.85 -3.08 5.16
N LYS A 218 -13.34 -3.54 6.31
CA LYS A 218 -14.15 -4.78 6.41
C LYS A 218 -15.43 -4.71 5.58
N ASN A 219 -16.03 -3.53 5.47
CA ASN A 219 -17.19 -3.26 4.61
C ASN A 219 -16.83 -2.83 3.17
N ALA A 220 -15.61 -3.16 2.73
CA ALA A 220 -15.09 -2.99 1.37
C ALA A 220 -14.92 -1.55 0.89
N HIS A 221 -14.85 -0.58 1.80
CA HIS A 221 -14.31 0.75 1.49
C HIS A 221 -12.82 0.69 1.22
N VAL A 222 -12.36 1.61 0.37
CA VAL A 222 -10.96 1.70 -0.04
C VAL A 222 -10.41 3.07 0.28
N GLY A 223 -9.17 3.08 0.73
CA GLY A 223 -8.37 4.29 0.81
C GLY A 223 -6.89 3.96 0.65
N ILE A 224 -6.07 5.00 0.67
CA ILE A 224 -4.63 4.87 0.54
C ILE A 224 -3.91 5.59 1.68
N ASN A 225 -2.76 5.08 2.08
CA ASN A 225 -1.76 5.78 2.86
C ASN A 225 -0.46 5.81 2.07
N THR A 226 0.10 6.99 1.85
CA THR A 226 1.20 7.16 0.90
C THR A 226 2.36 7.87 1.56
N GLU A 227 3.57 7.33 1.37
CA GLU A 227 4.81 7.98 1.79
C GLU A 227 5.07 9.20 0.88
N HIS A 228 5.64 10.29 1.38
CA HIS A 228 5.69 11.55 0.62
C HIS A 228 7.04 11.77 -0.09
N SER A 229 8.13 11.17 0.38
CA SER A 229 9.47 11.48 -0.11
C SER A 229 9.72 11.05 -1.56
N TRP A 230 9.01 10.05 -2.06
CA TRP A 230 9.33 9.40 -3.34
C TRP A 230 9.10 10.24 -4.60
N TYR A 231 8.27 11.27 -4.53
CA TYR A 231 8.05 12.23 -5.62
C TYR A 231 8.69 13.60 -5.39
N VAL A 232 9.39 13.79 -4.26
CA VAL A 232 10.05 15.06 -3.88
C VAL A 232 11.58 14.94 -3.94
N LEU A 233 12.12 13.75 -3.66
CA LEU A 233 13.53 13.39 -3.85
C LEU A 233 13.76 12.77 -5.23
#